data_AF-A0A0N4TDS1-F1
#
_entry.id   AF-A0A0N4TDS1-F1
#
_cell.length_a   1.000
_cell.length_b   1.000
_cell.length_c   1.000
_cell.angle_alpha   90.00
_cell.angle_beta   90.00
_cell.angle_gamma   90.00
#
_symmetry.space_group_name_H-M   'P 1'
#
loop_
_entity.id
_entity.type
_entity.pdbx_description
1 polymer ?
#
loop_
_entity_poly.entity_id
_entity_poly.type
_entity_poly.pdbx_seq_one_letter_code
_entity_poly.pdbx_strand_id
1 'polypeptide(L)'
;MGEFIERNKYLTLPRKYLQLSSQSYFDDLCPISSRSLRSLCVILMTTDSSSDLSQIASLRNFVHSRGANFKNERLRFAYVYVGKQKEFVMTFFDGLSPSERSPLQESGHGLLILWRYDQKKVRFAWLSNWSVEESVSENDLQFELDAYIKGVKKLEYQATLKPVLDEYRPSWFTRVSRAAVRMFEAMWFSLTKEEALPLLSAIGTLLIIFFIGYGLSYANALEEKSRSHVSQVC
;
A
#
# COMPACT_ATOMS: atom_id res chain seq x y z
N MET A 1 4.79 18.15 -18.14
CA MET A 1 3.61 18.24 -17.26
C MET A 1 3.59 17.21 -16.11
N GLY A 2 4.40 16.12 -16.12
CA GLY A 2 4.49 15.18 -14.98
C GLY A 2 5.41 15.62 -13.84
N GLU A 3 6.45 16.39 -14.14
CA GLU A 3 7.49 16.81 -13.17
C GLU A 3 7.03 17.82 -12.10
N PHE A 4 5.92 18.52 -12.34
CA PHE A 4 5.32 19.44 -11.35
C PHE A 4 4.32 18.73 -10.44
N ILE A 5 3.72 17.63 -10.91
CA ILE A 5 2.76 16.84 -10.12
C ILE A 5 3.50 15.91 -9.16
N GLU A 6 4.67 15.38 -9.54
CA GLU A 6 5.54 14.63 -8.62
C GLU A 6 6.12 15.51 -7.51
N ARG A 7 6.40 16.79 -7.79
CA ARG A 7 6.86 17.75 -6.78
C ARG A 7 5.77 18.20 -5.80
N ASN A 8 4.49 18.05 -6.17
CA ASN A 8 3.35 18.56 -5.41
C ASN A 8 2.36 17.48 -4.92
N LYS A 9 2.70 16.19 -5.00
CA LYS A 9 1.84 15.09 -4.52
C LYS A 9 1.70 15.01 -2.99
N TYR A 10 2.27 15.98 -2.26
CA TYR A 10 2.44 16.01 -0.80
C TYR A 10 1.81 17.25 -0.14
N LEU A 11 0.86 17.92 -0.81
CA LEU A 11 0.49 19.31 -0.54
C LEU A 11 -0.42 19.61 0.66
N THR A 12 -0.61 18.71 1.63
CA THR A 12 -1.44 19.04 2.82
C THR A 12 -0.90 18.56 4.15
N LEU A 13 0.31 17.99 4.19
CA LEU A 13 0.93 17.61 5.45
C LEU A 13 2.36 18.14 5.50
N PRO A 14 2.77 18.85 6.56
CA PRO A 14 4.15 19.26 6.71
C PRO A 14 5.02 18.01 6.57
N ARG A 15 6.09 18.09 5.76
CA ARG A 15 7.04 17.02 5.34
C ARG A 15 7.58 16.11 6.47
N LYS A 16 7.22 16.39 7.73
CA LYS A 16 7.60 15.68 8.94
C LYS A 16 6.57 14.67 9.43
N TYR A 17 5.38 14.56 8.82
CA TYR A 17 4.45 13.46 9.08
C TYR A 17 3.94 12.88 7.79
N LEU A 18 4.23 11.61 7.57
CA LEU A 18 3.67 10.87 6.46
C LEU A 18 3.33 9.46 6.90
N GLN A 19 2.19 8.98 6.41
CA GLN A 19 1.77 7.60 6.58
C GLN A 19 2.72 6.69 5.79
N LEU A 20 3.17 5.60 6.42
CA LEU A 20 3.92 4.56 5.73
C LEU A 20 2.96 3.70 4.91
N SER A 21 2.73 4.11 3.66
CA SER A 21 1.81 3.43 2.73
C SER A 21 2.51 2.63 1.62
N SER A 22 3.81 2.85 1.41
CA SER A 22 4.61 2.11 0.43
C SER A 22 6.10 2.11 0.79
N GLN A 23 6.86 1.19 0.17
CA GLN A 23 8.31 1.11 0.33
C GLN A 23 9.03 2.40 -0.11
N SER A 24 8.57 3.06 -1.19
CA SER A 24 9.19 4.30 -1.65
C SER A 24 9.00 5.44 -0.63
N TYR A 25 7.83 5.52 0.01
CA TYR A 25 7.60 6.49 1.08
C TYR A 25 8.47 6.20 2.30
N PHE A 26 8.65 4.93 2.67
CA PHE A 26 9.57 4.55 3.74
C PHE A 26 11.02 4.92 3.42
N ASP A 27 11.47 4.69 2.19
CA ASP A 27 12.82 5.04 1.74
C ASP A 27 13.07 6.54 1.71
N ASP A 28 12.08 7.31 1.28
CA ASP A 28 12.15 8.77 1.28
C ASP A 28 12.19 9.35 2.69
N LEU A 29 11.35 8.84 3.60
CA LEU A 29 11.26 9.32 4.99
C LEU A 29 12.46 8.87 5.84
N CYS A 30 12.85 7.61 5.70
CA CYS A 30 13.87 6.97 6.50
C CYS A 30 15.03 6.51 5.62
N PRO A 31 15.82 7.47 5.08
CA PRO A 31 16.92 7.14 4.21
C PRO A 31 18.02 6.42 4.99
N ILE A 32 18.82 5.67 4.25
CA ILE A 32 20.03 5.05 4.80
C ILE A 32 21.01 6.16 5.15
N SER A 33 21.51 6.11 6.38
CA SER A 33 22.50 7.07 6.86
C SER A 33 23.70 6.38 7.48
N SER A 34 24.86 7.01 7.30
CA SER A 34 26.10 6.59 7.94
C SER A 34 26.10 6.97 9.42
N ARG A 35 26.99 6.34 10.19
CA ARG A 35 27.06 6.51 11.65
C ARG A 35 27.42 7.93 12.10
N SER A 36 28.09 8.71 11.26
CA SER A 36 28.50 10.09 11.53
C SER A 36 27.40 11.12 11.24
N LEU A 37 26.45 10.79 10.36
CA LEU A 37 25.36 11.68 9.93
C LEU A 37 24.02 10.96 10.05
N ARG A 38 23.71 10.46 11.25
CA ARG A 38 22.53 9.64 11.50
C ARG A 38 21.25 10.42 11.20
N SER A 39 20.43 9.89 10.31
CA SER A 39 19.04 10.31 10.16
C SER A 39 18.17 9.35 10.95
N LEU A 40 17.55 9.87 12.00
CA LEU A 40 16.67 9.11 12.87
C LEU A 40 15.22 9.27 12.40
N CYS A 41 14.47 8.18 12.48
CA CYS A 41 13.05 8.15 12.18
C CYS A 41 12.27 7.76 13.41
N VAL A 42 11.27 8.54 13.75
CA VAL A 42 10.32 8.26 14.81
C VAL A 42 9.01 7.85 14.15
N ILE A 43 8.56 6.63 14.42
CA ILE A 43 7.34 6.06 13.87
C ILE A 43 6.37 5.82 15.01
N LEU A 44 5.20 6.45 14.94
CA LEU A 44 4.08 6.13 15.81
C LEU A 44 3.32 4.93 15.26
N MET A 45 3.22 3.88 16.04
CA MET A 45 2.34 2.75 15.78
C MET A 45 0.98 3.04 16.41
N THR A 46 -0.06 2.81 15.61
CA THR A 46 -1.42 3.20 15.95
C THR A 46 -2.38 2.18 15.35
N THR A 47 -3.51 1.94 16.00
CA THR A 47 -4.60 1.17 15.42
C THR A 47 -5.54 2.10 14.63
N ASP A 48 -6.56 1.57 13.94
CA ASP A 48 -7.52 2.40 13.18
C ASP A 48 -8.74 2.74 14.06
N SER A 49 -8.50 3.04 15.35
CA SER A 49 -9.57 3.32 16.32
C SER A 49 -9.74 4.83 16.53
N SER A 50 -10.85 5.25 17.12
CA SER A 50 -11.11 6.68 17.35
C SER A 50 -10.15 7.31 18.37
N SER A 51 -9.63 6.53 19.34
CA SER A 51 -8.62 6.98 20.31
C SER A 51 -7.25 7.19 19.67
N ASP A 52 -6.94 6.54 18.55
CA ASP A 52 -5.70 6.73 17.80
C ASP A 52 -5.59 8.12 17.17
N LEU A 53 -6.72 8.69 16.74
CA LEU A 53 -6.75 10.00 16.10
C LEU A 53 -6.26 11.11 17.04
N SER A 54 -6.54 11.00 18.35
CA SER A 54 -6.04 11.95 19.34
C SER A 54 -4.53 11.81 19.51
N GLN A 55 -3.98 10.60 19.48
CA GLN A 55 -2.52 10.39 19.56
C GLN A 55 -1.79 10.95 18.34
N ILE A 56 -2.34 10.72 17.15
CA ILE A 56 -1.82 11.29 15.91
C ILE A 56 -1.88 12.83 15.97
N ALA A 57 -2.96 13.40 16.50
CA ALA A 57 -3.12 14.84 16.64
C ALA A 57 -2.12 15.43 17.66
N SER A 58 -1.94 14.80 18.82
CA SER A 58 -0.96 15.22 19.84
C SER A 58 0.46 15.17 19.30
N LEU A 59 0.82 14.08 18.64
CA LEU A 59 2.13 13.95 18.00
C LEU A 59 2.30 15.04 16.90
N ARG A 60 1.28 15.27 16.07
CA ARG A 60 1.29 16.33 15.06
C ARG A 60 1.53 17.71 15.67
N ASN A 61 0.88 18.01 16.79
CA ASN A 61 1.05 19.27 17.51
C ASN A 61 2.47 19.40 18.06
N PHE A 62 3.02 18.34 18.67
CA PHE A 62 4.38 18.32 19.20
C PHE A 62 5.44 18.66 18.14
N VAL A 63 5.33 18.11 16.93
CA VAL A 63 6.28 18.42 15.84
C VAL A 63 5.96 19.72 15.12
N HIS A 64 4.72 20.19 15.16
CA HIS A 64 4.44 21.54 14.72
C HIS A 64 5.11 22.57 15.64
N SER A 65 4.99 22.40 16.96
CA SER A 65 5.55 23.31 17.96
C SER A 65 7.08 23.20 18.05
N ARG A 66 7.63 21.98 18.10
CA ARG A 66 9.05 21.74 18.39
C ARG A 66 9.85 21.22 17.23
N GLY A 67 9.21 20.87 16.12
CA GLY A 67 9.89 20.33 14.94
C GLY A 67 10.99 21.25 14.43
N ALA A 68 10.86 22.57 14.57
CA ALA A 68 11.88 23.52 14.15
C ALA A 68 13.25 23.25 14.80
N ASN A 69 13.28 22.84 16.07
CA ASN A 69 14.51 22.52 16.82
C ASN A 69 15.22 21.31 16.20
N PHE A 70 14.44 20.31 15.80
CA PHE A 70 14.97 19.08 15.18
C PHE A 70 15.28 19.21 13.69
N LYS A 71 15.12 20.40 13.09
CA LYS A 71 15.35 20.60 11.65
C LYS A 71 16.83 20.41 11.28
N ASN A 72 17.75 20.76 12.17
CA ASN A 72 19.18 20.54 11.97
C ASN A 72 19.61 19.10 12.27
N GLU A 73 18.83 18.37 13.07
CA GLU A 73 19.21 17.07 13.63
C GLU A 73 18.72 15.88 12.80
N ARG A 74 18.21 16.14 11.57
CA ARG A 74 17.79 15.12 10.59
C ARG A 74 16.79 14.10 11.16
N LEU A 75 15.98 14.52 12.12
CA LEU A 75 14.90 13.73 12.70
C LEU A 75 13.64 13.84 11.84
N ARG A 76 13.02 12.71 11.52
CA ARG A 76 11.74 12.67 10.80
C ARG A 76 10.71 11.88 11.57
N PHE A 77 9.45 12.26 11.40
CA PHE A 77 8.34 11.59 12.07
C PHE A 77 7.42 10.93 11.03
N ALA A 78 6.82 9.83 11.41
CA ALA A 78 5.89 9.07 10.60
C ALA A 78 4.90 8.36 11.52
N TYR A 79 3.82 7.86 10.94
CA TYR A 79 2.92 6.94 11.64
C TYR A 79 2.58 5.76 10.74
N VAL A 80 2.21 4.65 11.38
CA VAL A 80 1.85 3.41 10.70
C VAL A 80 0.66 2.75 11.37
N TYR A 81 -0.30 2.32 10.55
CA TYR A 81 -1.42 1.53 11.04
C TYR A 81 -1.01 0.07 11.17
N VAL A 82 -1.03 -0.44 12.40
CA VAL A 82 -0.66 -1.82 12.71
C VAL A 82 -1.50 -2.82 11.89
N GLY A 83 -2.78 -2.52 11.71
CA GLY A 83 -3.70 -3.38 10.95
C GLY A 83 -3.39 -3.48 9.46
N LYS A 84 -2.80 -2.44 8.84
CA LYS A 84 -2.51 -2.37 7.40
C LYS A 84 -1.12 -2.92 7.09
N GLN A 85 -0.13 -2.66 7.95
CA GLN A 85 1.29 -2.99 7.74
C GLN A 85 1.77 -4.07 8.71
N LYS A 86 1.03 -5.18 8.83
CA LYS A 86 1.31 -6.23 9.82
C LYS A 86 2.72 -6.81 9.69
N GLU A 87 3.17 -7.14 8.49
CA GLU A 87 4.49 -7.77 8.28
C GLU A 87 5.66 -6.85 8.67
N PHE A 88 5.54 -5.56 8.36
CA PHE A 88 6.51 -4.55 8.74
C PHE A 88 6.56 -4.37 10.26
N VAL A 89 5.39 -4.21 10.89
CA VAL A 89 5.29 -3.99 12.34
C VAL A 89 5.77 -5.21 13.14
N MET A 90 5.41 -6.43 12.71
CA MET A 90 5.83 -7.67 13.37
C MET A 90 7.35 -7.84 13.42
N THR A 91 8.07 -7.28 12.44
CA THR A 91 9.54 -7.31 12.42
C THR A 91 10.16 -6.63 13.66
N PHE A 92 9.51 -5.61 14.21
CA PHE A 92 9.98 -4.91 15.41
C PHE A 92 9.57 -5.64 16.70
N PHE A 93 8.45 -6.38 16.66
CA PHE A 93 8.03 -7.23 17.78
C PHE A 93 8.83 -8.52 17.90
N ASP A 94 9.28 -9.10 16.78
CA ASP A 94 10.11 -10.30 16.78
C ASP A 94 11.52 -10.05 17.32
N GLY A 95 11.97 -8.78 17.34
CA GLY A 95 13.25 -8.38 17.92
C GLY A 95 13.21 -8.14 19.44
N LEU A 96 12.03 -8.18 20.06
CA LEU A 96 11.83 -7.93 21.49
C LEU A 96 11.83 -9.21 22.33
N SER A 97 12.10 -9.06 23.63
CA SER A 97 11.88 -10.14 24.58
C SER A 97 10.38 -10.44 24.76
N PRO A 98 9.99 -11.68 25.11
CA PRO A 98 8.58 -12.03 25.32
C PRO A 98 7.87 -11.15 26.36
N SER A 99 8.60 -10.66 27.37
CA SER A 99 8.10 -9.76 28.42
C SER A 99 7.77 -8.36 27.93
N GLU A 100 8.51 -7.83 26.95
CA GLU A 100 8.28 -6.49 26.38
C GLU A 100 7.27 -6.53 25.22
N ARG A 101 7.15 -7.69 24.57
CA ARG A 101 6.23 -7.89 23.44
C ARG A 101 4.77 -7.82 23.87
N SER A 102 4.38 -8.49 24.95
CA SER A 102 2.99 -8.57 25.41
C SER A 102 2.34 -7.20 25.63
N PRO A 103 2.91 -6.27 26.42
CA PRO A 103 2.25 -4.98 26.67
C PRO A 103 2.12 -4.12 25.40
N LEU A 104 3.11 -4.14 24.50
CA LEU A 104 3.05 -3.35 23.25
C LEU A 104 2.10 -3.96 22.21
N GLN A 105 1.96 -5.28 22.20
CA GLN A 105 1.03 -5.98 21.32
C GLN A 105 -0.43 -5.84 21.81
N GLU A 106 -0.63 -5.81 23.12
CA GLU A 106 -1.94 -5.58 23.76
C GLU A 106 -2.38 -4.12 23.66
N SER A 107 -1.47 -3.16 23.88
CA SER A 107 -1.80 -1.74 23.74
C SER A 107 -2.04 -1.34 22.29
N GLY A 108 -1.32 -1.95 21.32
CA GLY A 108 -1.42 -1.58 19.90
C GLY A 108 -0.92 -0.17 19.57
N HIS A 109 -0.46 0.57 20.58
CA HIS A 109 0.06 1.93 20.48
C HIS A 109 1.51 1.93 20.99
N GLY A 110 2.41 2.57 20.25
CA GLY A 110 3.80 2.66 20.66
C GLY A 110 4.61 3.60 19.79
N LEU A 111 5.54 4.32 20.40
CA LEU A 111 6.45 5.20 19.70
C LEU A 111 7.79 4.49 19.49
N LEU A 112 8.16 4.30 18.22
CA LEU A 112 9.36 3.60 17.80
C LEU A 112 10.37 4.62 17.27
N ILE A 113 11.61 4.58 17.75
CA ILE A 113 12.72 5.27 17.09
C ILE A 113 13.59 4.26 16.36
N LEU A 114 13.93 4.54 15.10
CA LEU A 114 14.79 3.71 14.30
C LEU A 114 15.85 4.48 13.54
N TRP A 115 16.95 3.79 13.26
CA TRP A 115 18.03 4.22 12.41
C TRP A 115 18.33 3.12 11.39
N ARG A 116 18.31 3.50 10.12
CA ARG A 116 18.59 2.62 9.00
C ARG A 116 20.02 2.83 8.52
N TYR A 117 20.85 1.82 8.71
CA TYR A 117 22.25 1.83 8.32
C TYR A 117 22.53 0.97 7.07
N ASP A 118 21.56 0.15 6.66
CA ASP A 118 21.59 -0.68 5.46
C ASP A 118 20.17 -0.79 4.86
N GLN A 119 20.03 -1.30 3.64
CA GLN A 119 18.74 -1.49 2.97
C GLN A 119 17.80 -2.38 3.78
N LYS A 120 18.34 -3.44 4.40
CA LYS A 120 17.55 -4.42 5.14
C LYS A 120 17.79 -4.38 6.64
N LYS A 121 18.76 -3.62 7.14
CA LYS A 121 19.14 -3.66 8.55
C LYS A 121 18.88 -2.33 9.24
N VAL A 122 18.20 -2.41 10.36
CA VAL A 122 17.85 -1.28 11.20
C VAL A 122 18.25 -1.53 12.63
N ARG A 123 18.58 -0.45 13.34
CA ARG A 123 18.60 -0.42 14.79
C ARG A 123 17.40 0.36 15.28
N PHE A 124 16.77 -0.09 16.35
CA PHE A 124 15.59 0.55 16.88
C PHE A 124 15.55 0.50 18.40
N ALA A 125 14.73 1.36 18.98
CA ALA A 125 14.36 1.34 20.39
C ALA A 125 12.91 1.79 20.52
N TRP A 126 12.24 1.30 21.56
CA TRP A 126 10.89 1.72 21.90
C TRP A 126 10.94 2.83 22.95
N LEU A 127 10.10 3.84 22.79
CA LEU A 127 9.93 4.89 23.78
C LEU A 127 8.76 4.49 24.66
N SER A 128 9.06 4.09 25.89
CA SER A 128 8.10 3.56 26.87
C SER A 128 7.12 4.61 27.39
N ASN A 129 7.43 5.91 27.20
CA ASN A 129 6.74 7.01 27.89
C ASN A 129 5.78 7.77 26.98
N TRP A 130 5.39 7.24 25.82
CA TRP A 130 4.37 7.90 24.99
C TRP A 130 2.98 7.37 25.35
N SER A 131 2.32 8.01 26.33
CA SER A 131 0.90 7.82 26.62
C SER A 131 0.16 9.14 26.38
N VAL A 132 -1.08 9.04 25.87
CA VAL A 132 -1.97 10.21 25.66
C VAL A 132 -2.85 10.45 26.89
N GLU A 133 -2.97 9.45 27.75
CA GLU A 133 -3.80 9.48 28.96
C GLU A 133 -3.09 10.15 30.14
N GLU A 134 -1.77 10.05 30.21
CA GLU A 134 -0.99 10.81 31.16
C GLU A 134 -0.36 11.98 30.43
N SER A 135 -0.40 13.16 31.04
CA SER A 135 0.24 14.38 30.57
C SER A 135 1.76 14.23 30.58
N VAL A 136 2.30 13.34 29.74
CA VAL A 136 3.73 13.23 29.50
C VAL A 136 4.14 14.60 29.02
N SER A 137 5.01 15.24 29.79
CA SER A 137 5.47 16.58 29.46
C SER A 137 6.12 16.46 28.09
N GLU A 138 5.66 17.22 27.09
CA GLU A 138 6.30 17.28 25.77
C GLU A 138 7.83 17.50 25.89
N ASN A 139 8.26 18.12 27.00
CA ASN A 139 9.65 18.30 27.40
C ASN A 139 10.40 16.99 27.65
N ASP A 140 9.78 16.01 28.29
CA ASP A 140 10.41 14.73 28.64
C ASP A 140 10.69 13.92 27.36
N LEU A 141 9.72 13.91 26.44
CA LEU A 141 9.91 13.29 25.12
C LEU A 141 11.02 13.98 24.33
N GLN A 142 11.06 15.32 24.35
CA GLN A 142 12.14 16.05 23.70
C GLN A 142 13.50 15.69 24.31
N PHE A 143 13.61 15.62 25.63
CA PHE A 143 14.87 15.27 26.30
C PHE A 143 15.32 13.84 25.95
N GLU A 144 14.37 12.90 25.90
CA GLU A 144 14.67 11.53 25.48
C GLU A 144 15.13 11.45 24.02
N LEU A 145 14.45 12.15 23.10
CA LEU A 145 14.85 12.23 21.69
C LEU A 145 16.25 12.84 21.53
N ASP A 146 16.53 13.94 22.23
CA ASP A 146 17.84 14.58 22.27
C ASP A 146 18.94 13.61 22.71
N ALA A 147 18.67 12.74 23.69
CA ALA A 147 19.61 11.74 24.16
C ALA A 147 19.97 10.71 23.08
N TYR A 148 19.01 10.31 22.24
CA TYR A 148 19.25 9.44 21.08
C TYR A 148 20.01 10.16 19.95
N ILE A 149 19.66 11.42 19.69
CA ILE A 149 20.29 12.25 18.65
C ILE A 149 21.77 12.50 18.99
N LYS A 150 22.04 12.92 20.22
CA LYS A 150 23.41 13.15 20.74
C LYS A 150 24.18 11.85 20.95
N GLY A 151 23.50 10.70 20.87
CA GLY A 151 24.10 9.37 20.98
C GLY A 151 24.48 8.98 22.42
N VAL A 152 23.92 9.68 23.42
CA VAL A 152 24.03 9.32 24.84
C VAL A 152 23.28 8.02 25.10
N LYS A 153 22.06 7.90 24.56
CA LYS A 153 21.26 6.68 24.58
C LYS A 153 21.48 5.91 23.27
N LYS A 154 21.74 4.60 23.38
CA LYS A 154 21.95 3.73 22.22
C LYS A 154 20.63 3.09 21.80
N LEU A 155 20.49 2.83 20.50
CA LEU A 155 19.42 1.98 19.99
C LEU A 155 19.76 0.53 20.34
N GLU A 156 18.97 -0.06 21.23
CA GLU A 156 19.24 -1.33 21.90
C GLU A 156 19.03 -2.53 20.98
N TYR A 157 18.00 -2.45 20.11
CA TYR A 157 17.58 -3.57 19.29
C TYR A 157 18.05 -3.44 17.85
N GLN A 158 18.17 -4.58 17.19
CA GLN A 158 18.49 -4.67 15.76
C GLN A 158 17.50 -5.63 15.08
N ALA A 159 16.96 -5.22 13.94
CA ALA A 159 16.06 -6.04 13.14
C ALA A 159 16.43 -6.04 11.66
N THR A 160 15.97 -7.08 10.96
CA THR A 160 16.02 -7.17 9.51
C THR A 160 14.66 -6.79 8.94
N LEU A 161 14.57 -5.61 8.34
CA LEU A 161 13.34 -5.07 7.73
C LEU A 161 12.76 -6.04 6.70
N LYS A 162 11.49 -6.39 6.90
CA LYS A 162 10.62 -6.88 5.82
C LYS A 162 10.14 -5.69 4.97
N PRO A 163 9.94 -5.88 3.66
CA PRO A 163 9.46 -4.81 2.79
C PRO A 163 8.08 -4.32 3.23
N VAL A 164 7.86 -3.00 3.16
CA VAL A 164 6.56 -2.37 3.45
C VAL A 164 5.57 -2.74 2.34
N LEU A 165 4.35 -3.14 2.73
CA LEU A 165 3.31 -3.47 1.77
C LEU A 165 2.88 -2.19 1.04
N ASP A 166 2.86 -2.24 -0.29
CA ASP A 166 2.41 -1.12 -1.12
C ASP A 166 0.88 -1.10 -1.15
N GLU A 167 0.27 -0.30 -0.27
CA GLU A 167 -1.18 -0.15 -0.14
C GLU A 167 -1.81 0.46 -1.41
N TYR A 168 -1.02 1.23 -2.17
CA TYR A 168 -1.47 1.95 -3.36
C TYR A 168 -1.15 1.22 -4.66
N ARG A 169 -0.60 0.00 -4.62
CA ARG A 169 -0.32 -0.74 -5.86
C ARG A 169 -1.65 -1.13 -6.50
N PRO A 170 -2.04 -0.52 -7.65
CA PRO A 170 -3.25 -0.95 -8.32
C PRO A 170 -3.07 -2.42 -8.70
N SER A 171 -4.00 -3.26 -8.25
CA SER A 171 -3.99 -4.71 -8.52
C SER A 171 -3.73 -4.94 -10.00
N TRP A 172 -2.94 -5.96 -10.34
CA TRP A 172 -2.60 -6.26 -11.73
C TRP A 172 -3.85 -6.36 -12.62
N PHE A 173 -4.94 -6.90 -12.08
CA PHE A 173 -6.26 -6.94 -12.71
C PHE A 173 -6.81 -5.56 -13.08
N THR A 174 -6.60 -4.54 -12.25
CA THR A 174 -7.05 -3.16 -12.54
C THR A 174 -6.23 -2.48 -13.63
N ARG A 175 -4.94 -2.85 -13.77
CA ARG A 175 -4.11 -2.38 -14.88
C ARG A 175 -4.55 -3.05 -16.18
N VAL A 176 -4.79 -4.36 -16.13
CA VAL A 176 -5.29 -5.14 -17.26
C VAL A 176 -6.69 -4.67 -17.67
N SER A 177 -7.59 -4.43 -16.72
CA SER A 177 -8.94 -3.97 -17.03
C SER A 177 -8.96 -2.59 -17.67
N ARG A 178 -8.15 -1.64 -17.16
CA ARG A 178 -8.03 -0.31 -17.78
C ARG A 178 -7.42 -0.38 -19.17
N ALA A 179 -6.46 -1.27 -19.40
CA ALA A 179 -5.91 -1.50 -20.73
C ALA A 179 -6.95 -2.13 -21.67
N ALA A 180 -7.70 -3.12 -21.18
CA ALA A 180 -8.77 -3.79 -21.92
C ALA A 180 -9.92 -2.83 -22.28
N VAL A 181 -10.36 -1.98 -21.35
CA VAL A 181 -11.39 -0.96 -21.60
C VAL A 181 -10.94 0.01 -22.68
N ARG A 182 -9.69 0.50 -22.63
CA ARG A 182 -9.15 1.40 -23.67
C ARG A 182 -9.02 0.71 -25.03
N MET A 183 -8.62 -0.56 -25.05
CA MET A 183 -8.58 -1.35 -26.28
C MET A 183 -9.98 -1.58 -26.83
N PHE A 184 -10.95 -1.87 -25.96
CA PHE A 184 -12.34 -2.07 -26.33
C PHE A 184 -12.98 -0.79 -26.87
N GLU A 185 -12.75 0.35 -26.22
CA GLU A 185 -13.22 1.67 -26.70
C GLU A 185 -12.62 2.01 -28.07
N ALA A 186 -11.32 1.75 -28.27
CA ALA A 186 -10.67 1.97 -29.56
C ALA A 186 -11.21 1.03 -30.65
N MET A 187 -11.44 -0.23 -30.32
CA MET A 187 -12.02 -1.22 -31.22
C MET A 187 -13.47 -0.87 -31.56
N TRP A 188 -14.27 -0.48 -30.57
CA TRP A 188 -15.66 -0.06 -30.72
C TRP A 188 -15.77 1.18 -31.61
N PHE A 189 -14.92 2.18 -31.40
CA PHE A 189 -14.87 3.37 -32.25
C PHE A 189 -14.45 3.03 -33.69
N SER A 190 -13.54 2.05 -33.87
CA SER A 190 -13.13 1.60 -35.20
C SER A 190 -14.20 0.75 -35.91
N LEU A 191 -15.02 -0.01 -35.17
CA LEU A 191 -16.13 -0.79 -35.72
C LEU A 191 -17.33 0.08 -36.10
N THR A 192 -17.55 1.18 -35.37
CA THR A 192 -18.63 2.13 -35.64
C THR A 192 -18.28 3.12 -36.77
N LYS A 193 -17.06 3.08 -37.33
CA LYS A 193 -16.73 3.87 -38.53
C LYS A 193 -17.58 3.41 -39.71
N GLU A 194 -18.04 4.37 -40.50
CA GLU A 194 -19.03 4.21 -41.59
C GLU A 194 -18.66 3.16 -42.65
N GLU A 195 -17.39 2.75 -42.74
CA GLU A 195 -16.91 1.72 -43.69
C GLU A 195 -16.94 0.28 -43.14
N ALA A 196 -17.03 0.07 -41.82
CA ALA A 196 -16.96 -1.26 -41.20
C ALA A 196 -18.33 -1.93 -41.03
N LEU A 197 -19.41 -1.14 -41.00
CA LEU A 197 -20.79 -1.63 -40.87
C LEU A 197 -21.24 -2.55 -42.03
N PRO A 198 -20.92 -2.27 -43.31
CA PRO A 198 -21.29 -3.16 -44.42
C PRO A 198 -20.58 -4.52 -44.34
N LEU A 199 -19.29 -4.53 -43.97
CA LEU A 199 -18.50 -5.74 -43.80
C LEU A 199 -19.02 -6.63 -42.66
N LEU A 200 -19.36 -6.03 -41.52
CA LEU A 200 -19.98 -6.74 -40.39
C LEU A 200 -21.35 -7.30 -40.74
N SER A 201 -22.17 -6.55 -41.49
CA SER A 201 -23.48 -7.02 -41.96
C SER A 201 -23.34 -8.21 -42.92
N ALA A 202 -22.39 -8.16 -43.86
CA ALA A 202 -22.11 -9.25 -44.77
C ALA A 202 -21.63 -10.52 -44.04
N ILE A 203 -20.73 -10.39 -43.07
CA ILE A 203 -20.28 -11.53 -42.25
C ILE A 203 -21.44 -12.08 -41.40
N GLY A 204 -22.24 -11.19 -40.80
CA GLY A 204 -23.39 -11.58 -39.98
C GLY A 204 -24.44 -12.36 -40.76
N THR A 205 -24.78 -11.91 -41.97
CA THR A 205 -25.71 -12.64 -42.86
C THR A 205 -25.13 -14.00 -43.29
N LEU A 206 -23.84 -14.08 -43.59
CA LEU A 206 -23.16 -15.33 -43.96
C LEU A 206 -23.20 -16.34 -42.79
N LEU A 207 -22.98 -15.89 -41.56
CA LEU A 207 -23.12 -16.73 -40.36
C LEU A 207 -24.56 -17.20 -40.15
N ILE A 208 -25.55 -16.33 -40.29
CA ILE A 208 -26.96 -16.71 -40.17
C ILE A 208 -27.33 -17.78 -41.20
N ILE A 209 -26.87 -17.62 -42.45
CA ILE A 209 -27.07 -18.63 -43.51
C ILE A 209 -26.42 -19.96 -43.11
N PHE A 210 -25.19 -19.94 -42.56
CA PHE A 210 -24.53 -21.15 -42.07
C PHE A 210 -25.31 -21.82 -40.93
N PHE A 211 -25.80 -21.06 -39.95
CA PHE A 211 -26.54 -21.61 -38.82
C PHE A 211 -27.88 -22.20 -39.25
N ILE A 212 -28.62 -21.51 -40.12
CA ILE A 212 -29.90 -22.01 -40.65
C ILE A 212 -29.65 -23.24 -41.53
N GLY A 213 -28.66 -23.19 -42.41
CA GLY A 213 -28.29 -24.31 -43.28
C GLY A 213 -27.85 -25.55 -42.49
N TYR A 214 -27.05 -25.35 -41.45
CA TYR A 214 -26.62 -26.43 -40.55
C TYR A 214 -27.80 -27.00 -39.75
N GLY A 215 -28.70 -26.14 -39.24
CA GLY A 215 -29.91 -26.56 -38.53
C GLY A 215 -30.85 -27.39 -39.41
N LEU A 216 -31.08 -26.95 -40.66
CA LEU A 216 -31.88 -27.69 -41.64
C LEU A 216 -31.23 -29.00 -42.05
N SER A 217 -29.91 -29.02 -42.26
CA SER A 217 -29.16 -30.24 -42.56
C SER A 217 -29.26 -31.27 -41.42
N TYR A 218 -29.17 -30.81 -40.18
CA TYR A 218 -29.32 -31.66 -39.01
C TYR A 218 -30.75 -32.21 -38.84
N ALA A 219 -31.76 -31.38 -39.08
CA ALA A 219 -33.16 -31.81 -39.06
C ALA A 219 -33.45 -32.87 -40.14
N ASN A 220 -32.96 -32.65 -41.37
CA ASN A 220 -33.09 -33.62 -42.46
C ASN A 220 -32.38 -34.95 -42.14
N ALA A 221 -31.19 -34.90 -41.54
CA ALA A 221 -30.48 -36.11 -41.11
C ALA A 221 -31.25 -36.91 -40.03
N LEU A 222 -31.98 -36.22 -39.16
CA LEU A 222 -32.85 -36.86 -38.17
C LEU A 222 -34.10 -37.49 -38.82
N GLU A 223 -34.70 -36.83 -39.81
CA GLU A 223 -35.83 -37.38 -40.56
C GLU A 223 -35.44 -38.60 -41.39
N GLU A 224 -34.26 -38.60 -42.01
CA GLU A 224 -33.77 -39.75 -42.77
C GLU A 224 -33.47 -40.95 -41.85
N LYS A 225 -32.94 -40.67 -40.64
CA LYS A 225 -32.71 -41.69 -39.62
C LYS A 225 -34.01 -42.26 -39.04
N SER A 226 -35.07 -41.46 -38.91
CA SER A 226 -36.37 -41.96 -38.44
C SER A 226 -37.09 -42.79 -39.52
N ARG A 227 -37.02 -42.37 -40.78
CA ARG A 227 -37.65 -43.08 -41.92
C ARG A 227 -36.98 -44.43 -42.22
N SER A 228 -35.65 -44.51 -42.12
CA SER A 228 -34.91 -45.78 -42.24
C SER A 228 -35.25 -46.77 -41.11
N HIS A 229 -35.48 -46.28 -39.89
CA HIS A 229 -35.90 -47.11 -38.76
C HIS A 229 -37.32 -47.68 -38.91
N VAL A 230 -38.25 -46.93 -39.52
CA VAL A 230 -39.62 -47.39 -39.79
C VAL A 230 -39.65 -48.42 -40.92
N SER A 231 -38.84 -48.24 -41.96
CA SER A 231 -38.80 -49.18 -43.10
C SER A 231 -38.15 -50.53 -42.77
N GLN A 232 -37.46 -50.65 -41.63
CA GLN A 232 -36.82 -51.88 -41.17
C GLN A 232 -37.73 -52.72 -40.23
N VAL A 233 -38.91 -52.21 -39.88
CA VAL A 233 -39.87 -52.83 -38.95
C VAL A 233 -41.15 -53.33 -39.67
N CYS A 234 -41.25 -53.15 -41.00
CA CYS A 234 -42.29 -53.76 -41.84
C CYS A 234 -41.76 -54.97 -42.60
#